data_AF-A0A0L7K1W0-F1
#
_entry.id   AF-A0A0L7K1W0-F1
#
_cell.length_a   1.000
_cell.length_b   1.000
_cell.length_c   1.000
_cell.angle_alpha   90.00
_cell.angle_beta   90.00
_cell.angle_gamma   90.00
#
_symmetry.space_group_name_H-M   'P 1'
#
loop_
_entity.id
_entity.type
_entity.pdbx_description
1 polymer ?
#
loop_
_entity_poly.entity_id
_entity_poly.type
_entity_poly.pdbx_seq_one_letter_code
_entity_poly.pdbx_strand_id
1 'polypeptide(L)'
;MDENEFFKQTVQHLAQCLSNLNPTPWEKVNTLFMLCPQAGTSLVITSRSQEASIALGLYFLQSDLQHQDKLLPYFLKILKCLTHAQFEET
;
A
#
# COMPACT_ATOMS: atom_id res chain seq x y z
N MET A 1 2.82 -19.90 -13.22
CA MET A 1 3.55 -18.72 -12.73
C MET A 1 2.54 -17.91 -11.97
N ASP A 2 2.67 -17.91 -10.66
CA ASP A 2 1.64 -17.50 -9.70
C ASP A 2 1.30 -16.00 -9.88
N GLU A 3 0.05 -15.70 -10.21
CA GLU A 3 -0.42 -14.31 -10.46
C GLU A 3 -0.16 -13.38 -9.28
N ASN A 4 -0.11 -13.94 -8.07
CA ASN A 4 0.18 -13.22 -6.84
C ASN A 4 1.64 -12.74 -6.77
N GLU A 5 2.57 -13.53 -7.31
CA GLU A 5 3.99 -13.21 -7.35
C GLU A 5 4.27 -12.09 -8.37
N PHE A 6 3.60 -12.12 -9.52
CA PHE A 6 3.62 -11.03 -10.49
C PHE A 6 3.08 -9.72 -9.93
N PHE A 7 1.95 -9.79 -9.22
CA PHE A 7 1.37 -8.61 -8.59
C PHE A 7 2.37 -8.01 -7.60
N LYS A 8 2.88 -8.81 -6.66
CA LYS A 8 3.92 -8.43 -5.70
C LYS A 8 5.09 -7.71 -6.36
N GLN A 9 5.70 -8.34 -7.36
CA GLN A 9 6.85 -7.76 -8.06
C GLN A 9 6.49 -6.42 -8.68
N THR A 10 5.31 -6.32 -9.30
CA THR A 10 4.82 -5.09 -9.93
C THR A 10 4.60 -3.96 -8.92
N VAL A 11 3.92 -4.21 -7.78
CA VAL A 11 3.69 -3.15 -6.77
C VAL A 11 4.99 -2.73 -6.09
N GLN A 12 5.91 -3.66 -5.84
CA GLN A 12 7.22 -3.33 -5.27
C GLN A 12 8.06 -2.49 -6.24
N HIS A 13 8.11 -2.87 -7.52
CA HIS A 13 8.81 -2.09 -8.53
C HIS A 13 8.20 -0.70 -8.68
N LEU A 14 6.86 -0.61 -8.67
CA LEU A 14 6.15 0.65 -8.69
C LEU A 14 6.54 1.51 -7.49
N ALA A 15 6.46 0.99 -6.26
CA ALA A 15 6.88 1.69 -5.05
C ALA A 15 8.34 2.19 -5.12
N GLN A 16 9.24 1.39 -5.66
CA GLN A 16 10.65 1.73 -5.81
C GLN A 16 10.90 2.78 -6.90
N CYS A 17 10.16 2.74 -8.02
CA CYS A 17 10.20 3.81 -9.01
C CYS A 17 9.67 5.12 -8.43
N LEU A 18 8.60 5.06 -7.63
CA LEU A 18 8.00 6.22 -6.99
C LEU A 18 8.92 6.82 -5.93
N SER A 19 9.61 6.02 -5.14
CA SER A 19 10.51 6.53 -4.09
C SER A 19 11.71 7.28 -4.66
N ASN A 20 12.17 6.91 -5.86
CA ASN A 20 13.24 7.60 -6.58
C ASN A 20 12.77 8.91 -7.26
N LEU A 21 11.47 9.17 -7.37
CA LEU A 21 10.94 10.40 -7.95
C LEU A 21 10.95 11.51 -6.88
N ASN A 22 11.75 12.56 -7.11
CA ASN A 22 11.79 13.74 -6.25
C ASN A 22 11.49 15.02 -7.05
N PRO A 23 10.33 15.69 -6.84
CA PRO A 23 9.22 15.33 -5.92
C PRO A 23 8.29 14.26 -6.53
N THR A 24 7.81 13.31 -5.71
CA THR A 24 6.87 12.29 -6.21
C THR A 24 5.47 12.90 -6.37
N PRO A 25 4.87 12.89 -7.58
CA PRO A 25 3.51 13.37 -7.76
C PRO A 25 2.51 12.49 -7.02
N TRP A 26 1.62 13.11 -6.24
CA TRP A 26 0.61 12.40 -5.45
C TRP A 26 -0.27 11.49 -6.31
N GLU A 27 -0.56 11.84 -7.56
CA GLU A 27 -1.38 11.01 -8.45
C GLU A 27 -0.82 9.58 -8.60
N LYS A 28 0.51 9.44 -8.67
CA LYS A 28 1.14 8.13 -8.79
C LYS A 28 1.10 7.34 -7.50
N VAL A 29 1.33 8.02 -6.38
CA VAL A 29 1.17 7.45 -5.02
C VAL A 29 -0.29 7.06 -4.79
N ASN A 30 -1.24 7.86 -5.27
CA ASN A 30 -2.67 7.62 -5.17
C ASN A 30 -3.08 6.36 -5.93
N THR A 31 -2.50 6.08 -7.10
CA THR A 31 -2.72 4.80 -7.78
C THR A 31 -2.27 3.62 -6.92
N LEU A 32 -1.08 3.68 -6.32
CA LEU A 32 -0.60 2.63 -5.42
C LEU A 32 -1.44 2.53 -4.14
N PHE A 33 -1.90 3.67 -3.62
CA PHE A 33 -2.79 3.78 -2.47
C PHE A 33 -4.19 3.20 -2.74
N MET A 34 -4.74 3.38 -3.95
CA MET A 34 -6.03 2.80 -4.36
C MET A 34 -5.95 1.28 -4.48
N LEU A 35 -4.77 0.71 -4.73
CA LEU A 35 -4.55 -0.75 -4.69
C LEU A 35 -4.51 -1.29 -3.26
N CYS A 36 -4.24 -0.42 -2.28
CA CYS A 36 -4.20 -0.80 -0.89
C CYS A 36 -5.64 -0.89 -0.33
N PRO A 37 -5.88 -1.76 0.66
CA PRO A 37 -7.22 -1.97 1.19
C PRO A 37 -7.70 -0.70 1.91
N GLN A 38 -8.89 -0.20 1.57
CA GLN A 38 -9.41 0.99 2.25
C GLN A 38 -10.13 0.58 3.54
N ALA A 39 -9.68 1.13 4.67
CA ALA A 39 -10.36 0.97 5.96
C ALA A 39 -11.72 1.70 5.94
N GLY A 40 -12.76 1.00 5.50
CA GLY A 40 -14.16 1.38 5.54
C GLY A 40 -14.89 0.72 6.71
N THR A 41 -16.05 0.12 6.44
CA THR A 41 -16.87 -0.61 7.42
C THR A 41 -16.36 -2.02 7.73
N SER A 42 -15.81 -2.71 6.73
CA SER A 42 -15.08 -3.98 6.89
C SER A 42 -13.77 -3.91 6.11
N LEU A 43 -12.65 -4.18 6.78
CA LEU A 43 -11.33 -4.23 6.15
C LEU A 43 -11.10 -5.66 5.64
N VAL A 44 -11.22 -5.86 4.33
CA VAL A 44 -10.90 -7.16 3.71
C VAL A 44 -9.41 -7.16 3.35
N ILE A 45 -8.67 -8.07 3.95
CA ILE A 45 -7.24 -8.25 3.70
C ILE A 45 -7.08 -9.48 2.81
N THR A 46 -6.81 -9.23 1.53
CA THR A 46 -6.35 -10.27 0.59
C THR A 46 -4.83 -10.27 0.53
N SER A 47 -4.23 -11.34 0.00
CA SER A 47 -2.77 -11.41 -0.20
C SER A 47 -2.26 -10.24 -1.07
N ARG A 48 -3.02 -9.83 -2.09
CA ARG A 48 -2.69 -8.65 -2.92
C ARG A 48 -2.72 -7.35 -2.11
N SER A 49 -3.73 -7.18 -1.26
CA SER A 49 -3.88 -6.00 -0.40
C SER A 49 -2.75 -5.88 0.62
N GLN A 50 -2.25 -6.99 1.16
CA GLN A 50 -1.06 -7.00 2.03
C GLN A 50 0.18 -6.55 1.28
N GLU A 51 0.46 -7.14 0.11
CA GLU A 51 1.64 -6.80 -0.68
C GLU A 51 1.62 -5.32 -1.12
N ALA A 52 0.45 -4.79 -1.51
CA ALA A 52 0.29 -3.37 -1.83
C ALA A 52 0.59 -2.47 -0.62
N SER A 53 0.09 -2.85 0.57
CA SER A 53 0.34 -2.11 1.82
C SER A 53 1.82 -2.12 2.21
N ILE A 54 2.50 -3.25 2.03
CA ILE A 54 3.94 -3.39 2.26
C ILE A 54 4.72 -2.53 1.27
N ALA A 55 4.37 -2.56 -0.01
CA ALA A 55 5.00 -1.74 -1.05
C ALA A 55 4.81 -0.24 -0.76
N LEU A 56 3.62 0.17 -0.30
CA LEU A 56 3.35 1.54 0.13
C LEU A 56 4.22 1.95 1.32
N GLY A 57 4.42 1.04 2.28
CA GLY A 57 5.32 1.25 3.42
C GLY A 57 6.78 1.40 2.96
N LEU A 58 7.23 0.55 2.04
CA LEU A 58 8.58 0.66 1.47
C LEU A 58 8.78 2.00 0.76
N TYR A 59 7.81 2.42 -0.06
CA TYR A 59 7.80 3.74 -0.69
C TYR A 59 7.93 4.85 0.36
N PHE A 60 7.13 4.78 1.42
CA PHE A 60 7.12 5.78 2.48
C PHE A 60 8.49 5.91 3.16
N LEU A 61 9.18 4.79 3.42
CA LEU A 61 10.54 4.81 3.98
C LEU A 61 11.58 5.31 2.98
N GLN A 62 11.53 4.84 1.73
CA GLN A 62 12.54 5.17 0.71
C GLN A 62 12.41 6.60 0.16
N SER A 63 11.22 7.19 0.22
CA SER A 63 10.92 8.52 -0.31
C SER A 63 11.14 9.64 0.74
N ASP A 64 11.88 9.36 1.82
CA ASP A 64 12.09 10.28 2.94
C ASP A 64 10.78 10.80 3.56
N LEU A 65 9.83 9.91 3.84
CA LEU A 65 8.55 10.22 4.52
C LEU A 65 7.65 11.19 3.72
N GLN A 66 7.77 11.17 2.39
CA GLN A 66 6.87 11.95 1.53
C GLN A 66 5.40 11.59 1.75
N HIS A 67 4.55 12.62 1.65
CA HIS A 67 3.10 12.52 1.86
C HIS A 67 2.71 11.93 3.22
N GLN A 68 3.55 12.08 4.24
CA GLN A 68 3.26 11.65 5.62
C GLN A 68 1.89 12.11 6.11
N ASP A 69 1.46 13.32 5.76
CA ASP A 69 0.16 13.88 6.15
C ASP A 69 -1.02 12.97 5.75
N LYS A 70 -0.90 12.23 4.64
CA LYS A 70 -1.93 11.30 4.15
C LYS A 70 -1.63 9.84 4.50
N LEU A 71 -0.36 9.45 4.43
CA LEU A 71 0.05 8.07 4.63
C LEU A 71 0.03 7.66 6.12
N LEU A 72 0.47 8.53 7.05
CA LEU A 72 0.40 8.24 8.48
C LEU A 72 -1.02 7.92 8.96
N PRO A 73 -2.02 8.80 8.75
CA PRO A 73 -3.38 8.52 9.23
C PRO A 73 -3.97 7.29 8.54
N TYR A 74 -3.62 7.03 7.28
CA TYR A 74 -4.01 5.81 6.60
C TYR A 74 -3.42 4.56 7.26
N PHE A 75 -2.10 4.48 7.45
CA PHE A 75 -1.46 3.34 8.09
C PHE A 75 -2.02 3.10 9.50
N LEU A 76 -2.21 4.16 10.28
CA LEU A 76 -2.83 4.07 11.60
C LEU A 76 -4.28 3.55 11.53
N LYS A 77 -5.05 3.99 10.53
CA LYS A 77 -6.43 3.52 10.33
C LYS A 77 -6.46 2.05 9.93
N ILE A 78 -5.55 1.64 9.03
CA ILE A 78 -5.40 0.23 8.63
C ILE A 78 -5.00 -0.63 9.82
N LEU A 79 -3.99 -0.23 10.59
CA LEU A 79 -3.57 -0.93 11.80
C LEU A 79 -4.71 -1.07 12.81
N LYS A 80 -5.52 -0.02 13.01
CA LYS A 80 -6.70 -0.06 13.87
C LYS A 80 -7.80 -0.98 13.33
N CYS A 81 -8.03 -0.98 12.02
CA CYS A 81 -9.01 -1.87 11.39
C CYS A 81 -8.48 -3.30 11.25
N LEU A 82 -7.16 -3.52 11.34
CA LEU A 82 -6.53 -4.84 11.22
C LEU A 82 -7.04 -5.81 12.29
N THR A 83 -7.36 -5.31 13.49
CA THR A 83 -7.93 -6.11 14.58
C THR A 83 -9.34 -6.62 14.30
N HIS A 84 -10.06 -5.96 13.37
CA HIS A 84 -11.39 -6.34 12.90
C HIS A 84 -11.37 -6.78 11.43
N ALA A 85 -10.19 -7.01 10.86
CA ALA A 85 -10.06 -7.35 9.46
C ALA A 85 -10.56 -8.76 9.18
N GLN A 86 -11.20 -8.92 8.02
CA GLN A 86 -11.51 -10.22 7.47
C GLN A 86 -10.40 -10.60 6.50
N PHE A 87 -9.68 -11.67 6.84
CA PHE A 87 -8.70 -12.25 5.95
C PHE A 87 -9.45 -13.17 4.99
N GLU A 88 -9.50 -12.77 3.72
CA GLU A 88 -10.07 -13.61 2.68
C GLU A 88 -8.91 -14.36 2.02
N GLU A 89 -8.74 -15.62 2.43
CA GLU A 89 -7.87 -16.59 1.77
C GLU A 89 -8.66 -17.20 0.60
N THR A 90 -8.52 -16.62 -0.59
CA THR A 90 -8.96 -17.28 -1.84
C THR A 90 -7.91 -18.28 -2.32
#